data_AF-M0JPW2-F1
#
_entry.id   AF-M0JPW2-F1
#
_cell.length_a   1.000
_cell.length_b   1.000
_cell.length_c   1.000
_cell.angle_alpha   90.00
_cell.angle_beta   90.00
_cell.angle_gamma   90.00
#
_symmetry.space_group_name_H-M   'P 1'
#
loop_
_entity.id
_entity.type
_entity.pdbx_description
1 polymer ?
#
loop_
_entity_poly.entity_id
_entity_poly.type
_entity_poly.pdbx_seq_one_letter_code
_entity_poly.pdbx_strand_id
1 'polypeptide(L)'
;MTKTEIQLQSVVEQIETKATEYEEFENYEAKKQQYLSSLSSVESSLGRLEVRIESLEFHVRLLTTVHDRELSVSGEVDLARERARSLLQRDENDFYELAVENNEDDYDQKIQQAISRVNKAKDAVKDELRDVQSEWGDRVETARSVQKLVGESREMSETLREIEKFVSRTMWEESKDINQLAAKWKNLETKYHEGEVGWETFQQNHDLSDETVVVLQRLANEGEITLDKLDDAVASEMLSIDALRNVVKISI
;
A
#
# COMPACT_ATOMS: atom_id res chain seq x y z
N MET A 1 10.18 23.67 -1.77
CA MET A 1 11.64 23.75 -1.59
C MET A 1 12.01 23.00 -0.34
N THR A 2 12.77 21.93 -0.50
CA THR A 2 13.17 21.02 0.58
C THR A 2 14.45 21.58 1.23
N LYS A 3 14.79 21.14 2.45
CA LYS A 3 15.96 21.67 3.16
C LYS A 3 17.25 21.49 2.33
N THR A 4 17.36 20.35 1.66
CA THR A 4 18.49 19.98 0.81
C THR A 4 18.59 20.85 -0.44
N GLU A 5 17.46 21.20 -1.07
CA GLU A 5 17.43 22.16 -2.19
C GLU A 5 17.93 23.54 -1.77
N ILE A 6 17.51 24.03 -0.58
CA ILE A 6 17.97 25.33 -0.05
C ILE A 6 19.49 25.32 0.19
N GLN A 7 20.01 24.22 0.74
CA GLN A 7 21.45 24.08 1.00
C GLN A 7 22.26 24.05 -0.30
N LEU A 8 21.80 23.31 -1.31
CA LEU A 8 22.45 23.28 -2.62
C LEU A 8 22.43 24.65 -3.30
N GLN A 9 21.34 25.39 -3.19
CA GLN A 9 21.25 26.75 -3.72
C GLN A 9 22.25 27.70 -3.03
N SER A 10 22.38 27.64 -1.70
CA SER A 10 23.39 28.42 -0.97
C SER A 10 24.81 28.11 -1.44
N VAL A 11 25.13 26.83 -1.70
CA VAL A 11 26.44 26.43 -2.20
C VAL A 11 26.70 26.97 -3.62
N VAL A 12 25.68 26.96 -4.47
CA VAL A 12 25.74 27.60 -5.80
C VAL A 12 26.08 29.09 -5.66
N GLU A 13 25.39 29.82 -4.78
CA GLU A 13 25.65 31.25 -4.53
C GLU A 13 27.08 31.51 -4.00
N GLN A 14 27.60 30.62 -3.14
CA GLN A 14 28.98 30.72 -2.64
C GLN A 14 30.02 30.49 -3.73
N ILE A 15 29.78 29.53 -4.64
CA ILE A 15 30.64 29.28 -5.80
C ILE A 15 30.60 30.47 -6.76
N GLU A 16 29.44 31.07 -6.98
CA GLU A 16 29.28 32.28 -7.81
C GLU A 16 29.93 33.53 -7.21
N THR A 17 29.84 33.72 -5.90
CA THR A 17 30.49 34.83 -5.21
C THR A 17 32.01 34.73 -5.31
N LYS A 18 32.56 33.55 -5.01
CA LYS A 18 34.00 33.29 -5.22
C LYS A 18 34.40 33.46 -6.69
N ALA A 19 33.52 33.15 -7.65
CA ALA A 19 33.82 33.37 -9.06
C ALA A 19 34.10 34.83 -9.41
N THR A 20 33.30 35.73 -8.86
CA THR A 20 33.41 37.16 -9.11
C THR A 20 34.67 37.75 -8.47
N GLU A 21 35.20 37.13 -7.41
CA GLU A 21 36.42 37.57 -6.72
C GLU A 21 37.73 37.08 -7.39
N TYR A 22 37.69 36.05 -8.25
CA TYR A 22 38.86 35.35 -8.80
C TYR A 22 38.97 35.40 -10.34
N GLU A 23 38.41 36.41 -11.02
CA GLU A 23 38.47 36.62 -12.50
C GLU A 23 39.89 36.52 -13.12
N GLU A 24 40.96 36.53 -12.32
CA GLU A 24 42.36 36.45 -12.79
C GLU A 24 42.84 35.03 -13.19
N PHE A 25 42.09 33.95 -12.95
CA PHE A 25 42.49 32.59 -13.34
C PHE A 25 41.89 32.15 -14.69
N GLU A 26 42.74 31.89 -15.68
CA GLU A 26 42.44 31.62 -17.10
C GLU A 26 41.46 30.44 -17.37
N ASN A 27 41.13 29.60 -16.38
CA ASN A 27 40.23 28.45 -16.49
C ASN A 27 39.11 28.41 -15.45
N TYR A 28 38.89 29.51 -14.70
CA TYR A 28 37.97 29.51 -13.57
C TYR A 28 36.49 29.35 -13.98
N GLU A 29 36.04 30.07 -15.01
CA GLU A 29 34.65 29.99 -15.51
C GLU A 29 34.28 28.57 -15.98
N ALA A 30 35.21 27.88 -16.64
CA ALA A 30 35.00 26.49 -17.03
C ALA A 30 34.82 25.57 -15.81
N LYS A 31 35.60 25.79 -14.74
CA LYS A 31 35.51 25.02 -13.50
C LYS A 31 34.24 25.31 -12.70
N LYS A 32 33.83 26.58 -12.66
CA LYS A 32 32.54 27.00 -12.09
C LYS A 32 31.39 26.30 -12.80
N GLN A 33 31.36 26.33 -14.13
CA GLN A 33 30.29 25.71 -14.90
C GLN A 33 30.24 24.18 -14.72
N GLN A 34 31.41 23.54 -14.57
CA GLN A 34 31.50 22.12 -14.20
C GLN A 34 30.88 21.84 -12.82
N TYR A 35 31.18 22.64 -11.80
CA TYR A 35 30.59 22.47 -10.47
C TYR A 35 29.08 22.67 -10.47
N LEU A 36 28.59 23.72 -11.14
CA LEU A 36 27.15 23.99 -11.25
C LEU A 36 26.40 22.85 -11.95
N SER A 37 26.96 22.33 -13.04
CA SER A 37 26.36 21.19 -13.76
C SER A 37 26.31 19.94 -12.87
N SER A 38 27.35 19.70 -12.09
CA SER A 38 27.46 18.51 -11.23
C SER A 38 26.51 18.61 -10.03
N LEU A 39 26.44 19.76 -9.37
CA LEU A 39 25.50 20.02 -8.28
C LEU A 39 24.04 19.94 -8.73
N SER A 40 23.72 20.44 -9.93
CA SER A 40 22.36 20.32 -10.48
C SER A 40 21.96 18.85 -10.75
N SER A 41 22.92 18.02 -11.17
CA SER A 41 22.69 16.58 -11.32
C SER A 41 22.43 15.90 -9.96
N VAL A 42 23.23 16.24 -8.95
CA VAL A 42 23.06 15.75 -7.58
C VAL A 42 21.71 16.18 -6.99
N GLU A 43 21.32 17.44 -7.17
CA GLU A 43 20.01 17.97 -6.77
C GLU A 43 18.87 17.15 -7.38
N SER A 44 18.92 16.92 -8.70
CA SER A 44 17.93 16.11 -9.41
C SER A 44 17.85 14.68 -8.87
N SER A 45 19.00 14.08 -8.54
CA SER A 45 19.07 12.74 -7.94
C SER A 45 18.49 12.70 -6.52
N LEU A 46 18.77 13.71 -5.69
CA LEU A 46 18.22 13.81 -4.34
C LEU A 46 16.71 14.03 -4.36
N GLY A 47 16.20 14.89 -5.25
CA GLY A 47 14.75 15.07 -5.44
C GLY A 47 14.05 13.77 -5.86
N ARG A 48 14.68 12.96 -6.72
CA ARG A 48 14.17 11.60 -7.02
C ARG A 48 14.15 10.72 -5.78
N LEU A 49 15.21 10.70 -4.98
CA LEU A 49 15.26 9.93 -3.74
C LEU A 49 14.17 10.35 -2.75
N GLU A 50 13.93 11.65 -2.62
CA GLU A 50 12.88 12.21 -1.77
C GLU A 50 11.48 11.74 -2.20
N VAL A 51 11.15 11.85 -3.49
CA VAL A 51 9.88 11.32 -4.02
C VAL A 51 9.76 9.80 -3.80
N ARG A 52 10.86 9.04 -3.91
CA ARG A 52 10.84 7.59 -3.66
C ARG A 52 10.60 7.26 -2.19
N ILE A 53 11.22 7.98 -1.26
CA ILE A 53 11.02 7.73 0.16
C ILE A 53 9.61 8.14 0.59
N GLU A 54 9.06 9.25 0.08
CA GLU A 54 7.66 9.63 0.32
C GLU A 54 6.69 8.56 -0.18
N SER A 55 6.92 8.01 -1.37
CA SER A 55 6.15 6.89 -1.93
C SER A 55 6.25 5.64 -1.06
N LEU A 56 7.44 5.31 -0.52
CA LEU A 56 7.58 4.22 0.46
C LEU A 56 6.77 4.48 1.73
N GLU A 57 6.90 5.68 2.32
CA GLU A 57 6.18 6.04 3.54
C GLU A 57 4.66 6.02 3.37
N PHE A 58 4.16 6.39 2.20
CA PHE A 58 2.74 6.24 1.87
C PHE A 58 2.29 4.78 2.03
N HIS A 59 3.00 3.83 1.41
CA HIS A 59 2.63 2.41 1.47
C HIS A 59 2.79 1.83 2.87
N VAL A 60 3.84 2.22 3.60
CA VAL A 60 4.03 1.79 5.01
C VAL A 60 2.86 2.27 5.88
N ARG A 61 2.43 3.53 5.72
CA ARG A 61 1.29 4.06 6.46
C ARG A 61 -0.04 3.46 5.99
N LEU A 62 -0.16 3.13 4.71
CA LEU A 62 -1.33 2.42 4.22
C LEU A 62 -1.46 1.05 4.91
N LEU A 63 -0.37 0.30 5.00
CA LEU A 63 -0.37 -1.00 5.69
C LEU A 63 -0.65 -0.85 7.19
N THR A 64 0.09 0.03 7.87
CA THR A 64 0.09 0.11 9.34
C THR A 64 -1.03 0.98 9.92
N THR A 65 -1.45 2.04 9.24
CA THR A 65 -2.45 2.99 9.76
C THR A 65 -3.83 2.74 9.17
N VAL A 66 -3.93 2.40 7.87
CA VAL A 66 -5.22 2.15 7.23
C VAL A 66 -5.68 0.73 7.53
N HIS A 67 -4.82 -0.27 7.36
CA HIS A 67 -5.16 -1.68 7.57
C HIS A 67 -4.79 -2.24 8.94
N ASP A 68 -4.19 -1.43 9.82
CA ASP A 68 -3.78 -1.82 11.18
C ASP A 68 -2.92 -3.11 11.21
N ARG A 69 -2.09 -3.30 10.18
CA ARG A 69 -1.19 -4.47 10.06
C ARG A 69 0.19 -4.13 10.59
N GLU A 70 0.81 -5.10 11.25
CA GLU A 70 2.22 -5.02 11.59
C GLU A 70 3.07 -5.07 10.30
N LEU A 71 4.16 -4.31 10.29
CA LEU A 71 5.09 -4.25 9.16
C LEU A 71 6.13 -5.37 9.30
N SER A 72 5.96 -6.46 8.55
CA SER A 72 6.85 -7.62 8.66
C SER A 72 8.27 -7.32 8.12
N VAL A 73 8.36 -6.50 7.08
CA VAL A 73 9.62 -6.04 6.44
C VAL A 73 10.20 -4.77 7.07
N SER A 74 10.01 -4.58 8.37
CA SER A 74 10.46 -3.39 9.10
C SER A 74 11.97 -3.16 8.98
N GLY A 75 12.78 -4.24 8.98
CA GLY A 75 14.23 -4.17 8.81
C GLY A 75 14.66 -3.57 7.47
N GLU A 76 14.08 -4.02 6.35
CA GLU A 76 14.34 -3.49 5.01
C GLU A 76 13.92 -2.03 4.89
N VAL A 77 12.77 -1.68 5.45
CA VAL A 77 12.24 -0.31 5.46
C VAL A 77 13.14 0.61 6.28
N ASP A 78 13.58 0.20 7.46
CA ASP A 78 14.44 1.01 8.32
C ASP A 78 15.83 1.22 7.72
N LEU A 79 16.42 0.19 7.10
CA LEU A 79 17.67 0.33 6.34
C LEU A 79 17.52 1.28 5.15
N ALA A 80 16.39 1.24 4.44
CA ALA A 80 16.11 2.16 3.35
C ALA A 80 15.94 3.60 3.85
N ARG A 81 15.22 3.81 4.95
CA ARG A 81 15.06 5.11 5.62
C ARG A 81 16.38 5.68 6.11
N GLU A 82 17.17 4.88 6.81
CA GLU A 82 18.49 5.29 7.31
C GLU A 82 19.38 5.72 6.16
N ARG A 83 19.43 4.91 5.10
CA ARG A 83 20.24 5.24 3.92
C ARG A 83 19.77 6.51 3.24
N ALA A 84 18.46 6.69 3.04
CA ALA A 84 17.91 7.91 2.44
C ALA A 84 18.21 9.14 3.31
N ARG A 85 17.97 9.06 4.62
CA ARG A 85 18.25 10.15 5.58
C ARG A 85 19.72 10.56 5.56
N SER A 86 20.65 9.58 5.53
CA SER A 86 22.09 9.87 5.51
C SER A 86 22.53 10.69 4.30
N LEU A 87 21.79 10.64 3.19
CA LEU A 87 22.08 11.38 1.96
C LEU A 87 21.31 12.71 1.90
N LEU A 88 20.07 12.74 2.40
CA LEU A 88 19.24 13.95 2.38
C LEU A 88 19.65 14.98 3.44
N GLN A 89 20.32 14.56 4.52
CA GLN A 89 20.64 15.43 5.68
C GLN A 89 22.04 16.07 5.64
N ARG A 90 22.71 16.08 4.48
CA ARG A 90 24.00 16.77 4.32
C ARG A 90 23.86 18.29 4.45
N ASP A 91 24.94 18.95 4.85
CA ASP A 91 24.98 20.41 4.95
C ASP A 91 25.64 21.08 3.75
N GLU A 92 25.64 22.42 3.76
CA GLU A 92 26.22 23.22 2.69
C GLU A 92 27.73 22.98 2.53
N ASN A 93 28.44 22.73 3.63
CA ASN A 93 29.88 22.45 3.58
C ASN A 93 30.13 21.09 2.93
N ASP A 94 29.33 20.07 3.25
CA ASP A 94 29.42 18.75 2.61
C ASP A 94 29.26 18.85 1.08
N PHE A 95 28.31 19.66 0.61
CA PHE A 95 28.06 19.86 -0.82
C PHE A 95 29.14 20.71 -1.49
N TYR A 96 29.69 21.70 -0.78
CA TYR A 96 30.84 22.47 -1.26
C TYR A 96 32.08 21.59 -1.41
N GLU A 97 32.37 20.74 -0.42
CA GLU A 97 33.48 19.78 -0.47
C GLU A 97 33.30 18.78 -1.62
N LEU A 98 32.10 18.22 -1.80
CA LEU A 98 31.76 17.36 -2.92
C LEU A 98 32.12 18.00 -4.28
N ALA A 99 31.75 19.28 -4.45
CA ALA A 99 32.00 20.02 -5.69
C ALA A 99 33.51 20.27 -5.91
N VAL A 100 34.22 20.70 -4.86
CA VAL A 100 35.65 21.03 -4.96
C VAL A 100 36.52 19.80 -5.17
N GLU A 101 36.19 18.69 -4.53
CA GLU A 101 36.90 17.41 -4.64
C GLU A 101 36.57 16.63 -5.91
N ASN A 102 35.58 17.08 -6.69
CA ASN A 102 35.08 16.42 -7.89
C ASN A 102 34.65 14.96 -7.62
N ASN A 103 33.94 14.76 -6.50
CA ASN A 103 33.48 13.47 -5.99
C ASN A 103 31.96 13.28 -6.14
N GLU A 104 31.33 14.06 -7.02
CA GLU A 104 29.89 14.07 -7.25
C GLU A 104 29.41 12.76 -7.89
N ASP A 105 30.24 12.14 -8.73
CA ASP A 105 29.92 10.86 -9.38
C ASP A 105 29.76 9.72 -8.37
N ASP A 106 30.65 9.61 -7.38
CA ASP A 106 30.53 8.62 -6.29
C ASP A 106 29.30 8.92 -5.43
N TYR A 107 29.02 10.20 -5.19
CA TYR A 107 27.84 10.60 -4.44
C TYR A 107 26.53 10.29 -5.19
N ASP A 108 26.47 10.55 -6.49
CA ASP A 108 25.35 10.17 -7.33
C ASP A 108 25.14 8.65 -7.31
N GLN A 109 26.21 7.87 -7.44
CA GLN A 109 26.14 6.40 -7.31
C GLN A 109 25.56 5.97 -5.96
N LYS A 110 25.93 6.62 -4.86
CA LYS A 110 25.36 6.36 -3.53
C LYS A 110 23.86 6.69 -3.49
N ILE A 111 23.42 7.77 -4.14
CA ILE A 111 22.00 8.12 -4.29
C ILE A 111 21.26 7.07 -5.12
N GLN A 112 21.80 6.63 -6.26
CA GLN A 112 21.18 5.58 -7.08
C GLN A 112 21.03 4.26 -6.32
N GLN A 113 22.04 3.89 -5.53
CA GLN A 113 21.96 2.72 -4.66
C GLN A 113 20.87 2.87 -3.58
N ALA A 114 20.73 4.05 -3.00
CA ALA A 114 19.67 4.34 -2.03
C ALA A 114 18.28 4.25 -2.69
N ILE A 115 18.11 4.84 -3.87
CA ILE A 115 16.88 4.74 -4.68
C ILE A 115 16.52 3.26 -4.93
N SER A 116 17.51 2.44 -5.31
CA SER A 116 17.30 1.01 -5.52
C SER A 116 16.81 0.30 -4.25
N ARG A 117 17.40 0.62 -3.09
CA ARG A 117 16.98 0.04 -1.80
C ARG A 117 15.58 0.49 -1.39
N VAL A 118 15.26 1.78 -1.53
CA VAL A 118 13.93 2.32 -1.24
C VAL A 118 12.87 1.66 -2.12
N ASN A 119 13.15 1.46 -3.41
CA ASN A 119 12.23 0.75 -4.30
C ASN A 119 12.03 -0.70 -3.89
N LYS A 120 13.10 -1.43 -3.52
CA LYS A 120 12.98 -2.81 -3.02
C LYS A 120 12.15 -2.90 -1.74
N ALA A 121 12.40 -2.02 -0.77
CA ALA A 121 11.61 -1.96 0.45
C ALA A 121 10.14 -1.64 0.14
N LYS A 122 9.89 -0.72 -0.79
CA LYS A 122 8.54 -0.38 -1.23
C LYS A 122 7.84 -1.57 -1.86
N ASP A 123 8.51 -2.28 -2.76
CA ASP A 123 7.94 -3.46 -3.41
C ASP A 123 7.59 -4.55 -2.39
N ALA A 124 8.43 -4.74 -1.37
CA ALA A 124 8.13 -5.67 -0.27
C ALA A 124 6.89 -5.26 0.54
N VAL A 125 6.74 -3.97 0.88
CA VAL A 125 5.52 -3.46 1.53
C VAL A 125 4.29 -3.61 0.63
N LYS A 126 4.46 -3.43 -0.69
CA LYS A 126 3.38 -3.64 -1.66
C LYS A 126 2.96 -5.10 -1.76
N ASP A 127 3.87 -6.04 -1.56
CA ASP A 127 3.54 -7.46 -1.50
C ASP A 127 2.66 -7.76 -0.28
N GLU A 128 3.00 -7.24 0.90
CA GLU A 128 2.13 -7.36 2.09
C GLU A 128 0.74 -6.71 1.87
N LEU A 129 0.68 -5.56 1.19
CA LEU A 129 -0.60 -4.93 0.82
C LEU A 129 -1.41 -5.75 -0.20
N ARG A 130 -0.76 -6.54 -1.05
CA ARG A 130 -1.44 -7.47 -1.96
C ARG A 130 -2.05 -8.65 -1.19
N ASP A 131 -1.42 -9.09 -0.10
CA ASP A 131 -2.01 -10.10 0.78
C ASP A 131 -3.29 -9.56 1.42
N VAL A 132 -3.28 -8.31 1.89
CA VAL A 132 -4.50 -7.62 2.37
C VAL A 132 -5.56 -7.54 1.27
N GLN A 133 -5.17 -7.19 0.04
CA GLN A 133 -6.08 -7.16 -1.10
C GLN A 133 -6.72 -8.53 -1.37
N SER A 134 -5.92 -9.61 -1.34
CA SER A 134 -6.39 -10.97 -1.55
C SER A 134 -7.36 -11.41 -0.46
N GLU A 135 -6.98 -11.22 0.80
CA GLU A 135 -7.80 -11.57 1.97
C GLU A 135 -9.18 -10.89 1.91
N TRP A 136 -9.22 -9.60 1.59
CA TRP A 136 -10.48 -8.88 1.45
C TRP A 136 -11.26 -9.22 0.19
N GLY A 137 -10.58 -9.61 -0.89
CA GLY A 137 -11.23 -10.21 -2.06
C GLY A 137 -12.01 -11.45 -1.67
N ASP A 138 -11.35 -12.39 -0.99
CA ASP A 138 -11.96 -13.65 -0.55
C ASP A 138 -13.12 -13.42 0.43
N ARG A 139 -12.98 -12.47 1.37
CA ARG A 139 -14.06 -12.07 2.28
C ARG A 139 -15.27 -11.50 1.54
N VAL A 140 -15.04 -10.62 0.55
CA VAL A 140 -16.11 -10.04 -0.25
C VAL A 140 -16.84 -11.10 -1.07
N GLU A 141 -16.10 -12.02 -1.71
CA GLU A 141 -16.69 -13.13 -2.47
C GLU A 141 -17.49 -14.07 -1.57
N THR A 142 -16.96 -14.38 -0.38
CA THR A 142 -17.65 -15.16 0.65
C THR A 142 -18.95 -14.50 1.07
N ALA A 143 -18.92 -13.22 1.42
CA ALA A 143 -20.10 -12.46 1.83
C ALA A 143 -21.15 -12.41 0.72
N ARG A 144 -20.75 -12.20 -0.55
CA ARG A 144 -21.66 -12.27 -1.71
C ARG A 144 -22.31 -13.64 -1.85
N SER A 145 -21.57 -14.70 -1.61
CA SER A 145 -22.06 -16.08 -1.69
C SER A 145 -23.11 -16.37 -0.62
N VAL A 146 -22.87 -15.93 0.62
CA VAL A 146 -23.88 -16.00 1.69
C VAL A 146 -25.12 -15.19 1.33
N GLN A 147 -24.97 -13.96 0.85
CA GLN A 147 -26.11 -13.11 0.45
C GLN A 147 -27.00 -13.73 -0.64
N LYS A 148 -26.40 -14.43 -1.62
CA LYS A 148 -27.17 -15.15 -2.65
C LYS A 148 -28.09 -16.23 -2.06
N LEU A 149 -27.70 -16.84 -0.94
CA LEU A 149 -28.49 -17.89 -0.29
C LEU A 149 -29.51 -17.35 0.69
N VAL A 150 -29.15 -16.35 1.48
CA VAL A 150 -29.97 -15.93 2.63
C VAL A 150 -30.84 -14.71 2.32
N GLY A 151 -30.64 -14.10 1.15
CA GLY A 151 -31.32 -12.91 0.70
C GLY A 151 -30.36 -11.74 0.51
N GLU A 152 -30.48 -11.09 -0.64
CA GLU A 152 -29.64 -9.94 -0.97
C GLU A 152 -30.09 -8.69 -0.18
N SER A 153 -29.19 -8.16 0.64
CA SER A 153 -29.34 -6.83 1.23
C SER A 153 -28.67 -5.80 0.32
N ARG A 154 -29.46 -4.84 -0.19
CA ARG A 154 -28.94 -3.77 -1.07
C ARG A 154 -27.81 -2.98 -0.42
N GLU A 155 -27.98 -2.58 0.83
CA GLU A 155 -26.99 -1.80 1.59
C GLU A 155 -25.67 -2.55 1.74
N MET A 156 -25.76 -3.85 2.03
CA MET A 156 -24.59 -4.68 2.17
C MET A 156 -23.92 -4.98 0.82
N SER A 157 -24.69 -5.19 -0.25
CA SER A 157 -24.15 -5.31 -1.62
C SER A 157 -23.40 -4.05 -2.06
N GLU A 158 -23.89 -2.87 -1.68
CA GLU A 158 -23.21 -1.60 -1.88
C GLU A 158 -21.90 -1.54 -1.06
N THR A 159 -21.93 -1.93 0.21
CA THR A 159 -20.74 -2.01 1.08
C THR A 159 -19.67 -2.94 0.53
N LEU A 160 -20.03 -4.16 0.10
CA LEU A 160 -19.09 -5.13 -0.49
C LEU A 160 -18.43 -4.60 -1.76
N ARG A 161 -19.18 -3.89 -2.61
CA ARG A 161 -18.64 -3.23 -3.80
C ARG A 161 -17.68 -2.09 -3.43
N GLU A 162 -17.98 -1.33 -2.38
CA GLU A 162 -17.11 -0.26 -1.92
C GLU A 162 -15.81 -0.78 -1.32
N ILE A 163 -15.85 -1.90 -0.57
CA ILE A 163 -14.66 -2.61 -0.06
C ILE A 163 -13.80 -3.10 -1.21
N GLU A 164 -14.39 -3.83 -2.16
CA GLU A 164 -13.69 -4.34 -3.35
C GLU A 164 -13.01 -3.19 -4.12
N LYS A 165 -13.72 -2.07 -4.35
CA LYS A 165 -13.16 -0.87 -4.98
C LYS A 165 -12.07 -0.22 -4.13
N PHE A 166 -12.18 -0.29 -2.81
CA PHE A 166 -11.16 0.25 -1.92
C PHE A 166 -9.84 -0.51 -2.09
N VAL A 167 -9.88 -1.82 -1.89
CA VAL A 167 -8.68 -2.68 -1.88
C VAL A 167 -8.07 -2.89 -3.26
N SER A 168 -8.88 -2.92 -4.32
CA SER A 168 -8.37 -3.10 -5.69
C SER A 168 -7.83 -1.82 -6.33
N ARG A 169 -8.23 -0.65 -5.83
CA ARG A 169 -7.96 0.62 -6.54
C ARG A 169 -7.70 1.80 -5.62
N THR A 170 -8.65 2.13 -4.73
CA THR A 170 -8.61 3.39 -3.99
C THR A 170 -7.36 3.50 -3.12
N MET A 171 -6.96 2.41 -2.47
CA MET A 171 -5.82 2.41 -1.55
C MET A 171 -4.48 2.64 -2.26
N TRP A 172 -4.39 2.33 -3.57
CA TRP A 172 -3.19 2.49 -4.38
C TRP A 172 -3.00 3.90 -4.96
N GLU A 173 -3.94 4.81 -4.72
CA GLU A 173 -3.86 6.19 -5.20
C GLU A 173 -2.98 7.04 -4.24
N GLU A 174 -1.66 7.08 -4.50
CA GLU A 174 -0.65 7.78 -3.69
C GLU A 174 -0.92 9.29 -3.50
N SER A 175 -1.79 9.89 -4.33
CA SER A 175 -2.21 11.29 -4.20
C SER A 175 -3.25 11.53 -3.09
N LYS A 176 -3.81 10.47 -2.49
CA LYS A 176 -4.79 10.58 -1.41
C LYS A 176 -4.12 10.77 -0.05
N ASP A 177 -4.81 11.50 0.81
CA ASP A 177 -4.41 11.61 2.21
C ASP A 177 -4.66 10.29 2.96
N ILE A 178 -3.65 9.84 3.69
CA ILE A 178 -3.70 8.59 4.48
C ILE A 178 -4.81 8.62 5.53
N ASN A 179 -5.09 9.76 6.17
CA ASN A 179 -6.12 9.83 7.20
C ASN A 179 -7.52 9.72 6.59
N GLN A 180 -7.72 10.27 5.39
CA GLN A 180 -8.95 10.06 4.63
C GLN A 180 -9.13 8.59 4.22
N LEU A 181 -8.05 7.92 3.81
CA LEU A 181 -8.07 6.48 3.51
C LEU A 181 -8.41 5.66 4.76
N ALA A 182 -7.78 5.94 5.90
CA ALA A 182 -8.03 5.28 7.19
C ALA A 182 -9.49 5.45 7.64
N ALA A 183 -10.02 6.68 7.60
CA ALA A 183 -11.40 6.96 7.99
C ALA A 183 -12.41 6.25 7.08
N LYS A 184 -12.15 6.25 5.77
CA LYS A 184 -12.99 5.54 4.80
C LYS A 184 -12.96 4.03 5.05
N TRP A 185 -11.77 3.46 5.23
CA TRP A 185 -11.59 2.04 5.47
C TRP A 185 -12.31 1.58 6.74
N LYS A 186 -12.09 2.29 7.86
CA LYS A 186 -12.77 2.00 9.13
C LYS A 186 -14.28 2.02 9.03
N ASN A 187 -14.86 2.94 8.25
CA ASN A 187 -16.30 2.98 8.00
C ASN A 187 -16.77 1.72 7.24
N LEU A 188 -16.02 1.32 6.21
CA LEU A 188 -16.33 0.12 5.43
C LEU A 188 -16.23 -1.15 6.26
N GLU A 189 -15.18 -1.30 7.07
CA GLU A 189 -15.05 -2.42 7.99
C GLU A 189 -16.18 -2.46 9.01
N THR A 190 -16.58 -1.31 9.56
CA THR A 190 -17.68 -1.23 10.52
C THR A 190 -18.99 -1.73 9.89
N LYS A 191 -19.34 -1.21 8.71
CA LYS A 191 -20.53 -1.65 7.96
C LYS A 191 -20.48 -3.13 7.60
N TYR A 192 -19.30 -3.65 7.24
CA TYR A 192 -19.11 -5.07 6.96
C TYR A 192 -19.43 -5.93 8.18
N HIS A 193 -18.89 -5.57 9.35
CA HIS A 193 -19.13 -6.32 10.59
C HIS A 193 -20.58 -6.21 11.07
N GLU A 194 -21.19 -5.03 10.96
CA GLU A 194 -22.61 -4.80 11.29
C GLU A 194 -23.56 -5.58 10.36
N GLY A 195 -23.11 -5.91 9.14
CA GLY A 195 -23.88 -6.69 8.18
C GLY A 195 -23.98 -8.19 8.52
N GLU A 196 -23.26 -8.67 9.54
CA GLU A 196 -23.19 -10.09 9.94
C GLU A 196 -22.92 -11.04 8.76
N VAL A 197 -22.08 -10.60 7.82
CA VAL A 197 -21.81 -11.33 6.58
C VAL A 197 -20.56 -12.21 6.66
N GLY A 198 -20.75 -13.51 6.44
CA GLY A 198 -19.66 -14.48 6.36
C GLY A 198 -20.11 -15.88 6.77
N TRP A 199 -19.42 -16.91 6.30
CA TRP A 199 -19.77 -18.29 6.62
C TRP A 199 -19.67 -18.60 8.11
N GLU A 200 -18.64 -18.07 8.80
CA GLU A 200 -18.46 -18.31 10.23
C GLU A 200 -19.56 -17.65 11.07
N THR A 201 -19.86 -16.37 10.82
CA THR A 201 -20.97 -15.67 11.49
C THR A 201 -22.31 -16.34 11.19
N PHE A 202 -22.54 -16.73 9.94
CA PHE A 202 -23.76 -17.43 9.54
C PHE A 202 -23.88 -18.81 10.21
N GLN A 203 -22.78 -19.57 10.27
CA GLN A 203 -22.72 -20.86 10.94
C GLN A 203 -23.07 -20.73 12.42
N GLN A 204 -22.44 -19.79 13.13
CA GLN A 204 -22.66 -19.55 14.56
C GLN A 204 -24.08 -19.07 14.85
N ASN A 205 -24.63 -18.17 14.03
CA ASN A 205 -25.98 -17.62 14.22
C ASN A 205 -27.08 -18.67 14.03
N HIS A 206 -26.80 -19.76 13.33
CA HIS A 206 -27.76 -20.82 13.01
C HIS A 206 -27.37 -22.20 13.56
N ASP A 207 -26.36 -22.27 14.44
CA ASP A 207 -25.86 -23.51 15.03
C ASP A 207 -25.58 -24.62 14.00
N LEU A 208 -25.02 -24.24 12.83
CA LEU A 208 -24.78 -25.17 11.73
C LEU A 208 -23.52 -26.00 11.95
N SER A 209 -23.58 -27.28 11.57
CA SER A 209 -22.40 -28.11 11.49
C SER A 209 -21.47 -27.69 10.34
N ASP A 210 -20.17 -27.99 10.46
CA ASP A 210 -19.18 -27.75 9.39
C ASP A 210 -19.61 -28.42 8.08
N GLU A 211 -20.22 -29.61 8.17
CA GLU A 211 -20.73 -30.35 7.03
C GLU A 211 -21.86 -29.60 6.31
N THR A 212 -22.81 -29.03 7.06
CA THR A 212 -23.86 -28.19 6.49
C THR A 212 -23.30 -26.93 5.84
N VAL A 213 -22.30 -26.29 6.44
CA VAL A 213 -21.65 -25.10 5.84
C VAL A 213 -20.99 -25.45 4.51
N VAL A 214 -20.31 -26.60 4.40
CA VAL A 214 -19.70 -27.06 3.14
C VAL A 214 -20.76 -27.27 2.05
N VAL A 215 -21.91 -27.85 2.41
CA VAL A 215 -23.03 -28.04 1.47
C VAL A 215 -23.61 -26.71 1.02
N LEU A 216 -23.78 -25.75 1.93
CA LEU A 216 -24.27 -24.42 1.60
C LEU A 216 -23.28 -23.63 0.74
N GLN A 217 -21.96 -23.73 1.02
CA GLN A 217 -20.93 -23.14 0.17
C GLN A 217 -21.02 -23.64 -1.26
N ARG A 218 -21.22 -24.95 -1.43
CA ARG A 218 -21.44 -25.53 -2.76
C ARG A 218 -22.70 -24.99 -3.41
N LEU A 219 -23.82 -24.94 -2.68
CA LEU A 219 -25.08 -24.39 -3.20
C LEU A 219 -24.95 -22.92 -3.64
N ALA A 220 -24.23 -22.09 -2.88
CA ALA A 220 -24.01 -20.68 -3.22
C ALA A 220 -23.19 -20.49 -4.52
N ASN A 221 -22.27 -21.43 -4.78
CA ASN A 221 -21.34 -21.37 -5.90
C ASN A 221 -21.89 -22.03 -7.17
N GLU A 222 -22.49 -23.21 -7.02
CA GLU A 222 -22.93 -24.08 -8.12
C GLU A 222 -24.44 -23.93 -8.41
N GLY A 223 -25.23 -23.44 -7.44
CA GLY A 223 -26.69 -23.31 -7.55
C GLY A 223 -27.45 -24.63 -7.41
N GLU A 224 -26.75 -25.75 -7.24
CA GLU A 224 -27.31 -27.08 -7.06
C GLU A 224 -26.55 -27.90 -5.99
N ILE A 225 -27.23 -28.87 -5.37
CA ILE A 225 -26.65 -29.84 -4.44
C ILE A 225 -27.02 -31.24 -4.93
N THR A 226 -26.06 -32.17 -4.87
CA THR A 226 -26.31 -33.59 -5.16
C THR A 226 -26.82 -34.32 -3.92
N LEU A 227 -27.85 -35.16 -4.10
CA LEU A 227 -28.55 -35.88 -3.02
C LEU A 227 -27.65 -36.81 -2.19
N ASP A 228 -26.55 -37.30 -2.76
CA ASP A 228 -25.57 -38.14 -2.07
C ASP A 228 -24.82 -37.42 -0.94
N LYS A 229 -24.87 -36.08 -0.93
CA LYS A 229 -24.26 -35.22 0.08
C LYS A 229 -25.26 -34.57 1.01
N LEU A 230 -26.54 -34.91 0.87
CA LEU A 230 -27.63 -34.39 1.69
C LEU A 230 -28.10 -35.52 2.62
N ASP A 231 -27.53 -35.59 3.82
CA ASP A 231 -28.06 -36.47 4.85
C ASP A 231 -29.21 -35.79 5.62
N ASP A 232 -29.93 -36.57 6.44
CA ASP A 232 -31.09 -36.08 7.18
C ASP A 232 -30.73 -34.96 8.18
N ALA A 233 -29.49 -34.96 8.69
CA ALA A 233 -29.01 -33.96 9.64
C ALA A 233 -28.77 -32.62 8.94
N VAL A 234 -28.01 -32.62 7.85
CA VAL A 234 -27.75 -31.46 7.00
C VAL A 234 -29.06 -30.90 6.43
N ALA A 235 -29.94 -31.76 5.93
CA ALA A 235 -31.25 -31.33 5.44
C ALA A 235 -32.10 -30.67 6.54
N SER A 236 -32.09 -31.22 7.76
CA SER A 236 -32.82 -30.65 8.90
C SER A 236 -32.25 -29.29 9.33
N GLU A 237 -30.91 -29.17 9.39
CA GLU A 237 -30.24 -27.91 9.69
C GLU A 237 -30.56 -26.84 8.63
N MET A 238 -30.46 -27.17 7.34
CA MET A 238 -30.80 -26.25 6.25
C MET A 238 -32.28 -25.82 6.26
N LEU A 239 -33.21 -26.75 6.53
CA LEU A 239 -34.64 -26.46 6.61
C LEU A 239 -35.03 -25.68 7.87
N SER A 240 -34.19 -25.65 8.90
CA SER A 240 -34.41 -24.83 10.09
C SER A 240 -34.28 -23.33 9.80
N ILE A 241 -33.56 -22.96 8.74
CA ILE A 241 -33.31 -21.57 8.34
C ILE A 241 -34.39 -21.13 7.36
N ASP A 242 -35.25 -20.20 7.79
CA ASP A 242 -36.38 -19.72 6.99
C ASP A 242 -35.97 -19.18 5.61
N ALA A 243 -34.83 -18.50 5.52
CA ALA A 243 -34.31 -17.97 4.26
C ALA A 243 -33.94 -19.06 3.24
N LEU A 244 -33.45 -20.22 3.71
CA LEU A 244 -33.00 -21.32 2.84
C LEU A 244 -34.15 -22.19 2.34
N ARG A 245 -35.30 -22.21 3.04
CA ARG A 245 -36.48 -23.00 2.65
C ARG A 245 -36.96 -22.73 1.22
N ASN A 246 -36.74 -21.52 0.71
CA ASN A 246 -37.14 -21.12 -0.64
C ASN A 246 -36.02 -21.29 -1.68
N VAL A 247 -34.78 -21.49 -1.24
CA VAL A 247 -33.59 -21.62 -2.10
C VAL A 247 -33.31 -23.09 -2.42
N VAL A 248 -33.59 -23.99 -1.47
CA VAL A 248 -33.46 -25.44 -1.67
C VAL A 248 -34.63 -25.96 -2.51
N LYS A 249 -34.45 -26.03 -3.83
CA LYS A 249 -35.35 -26.80 -4.70
C LYS A 249 -34.93 -28.26 -4.74
N ILE A 250 -35.55 -29.09 -3.90
CA ILE A 250 -35.44 -30.54 -4.01
C ILE A 250 -36.24 -30.97 -5.25
N SER A 251 -35.54 -31.31 -6.33
CA SER A 251 -36.14 -31.97 -7.48
C SER A 251 -35.95 -33.48 -7.31
N ILE A 252 -37.07 -34.21 -7.19
CA ILE A 252 -37.13 -35.67 -7.05
C ILE A 252 -37.25 -36.30 -8.43
#